data_AF-A0A350JGJ7-F1
#
_entry.id   AF-A0A350JGJ7-F1
#
_cell.length_a   1.000
_cell.length_b   1.000
_cell.length_c   1.000
_cell.angle_alpha   90.00
_cell.angle_beta   90.00
_cell.angle_gamma   90.00
#
_symmetry.space_group_name_H-M   'P 1'
#
loop_
_entity.id
_entity.type
_entity.pdbx_description
1 polymer ?
#
loop_
_entity_poly.entity_id
_entity_poly.type
_entity_poly.pdbx_seq_one_letter_code
_entity_poly.pdbx_strand_id
1 'polypeptide(L)'
;RDGEGDSSDSGKNPQRYKSVNSGLTADRNEASKSVEVVRLHPKLQLSPDREIAPNYVSVPLVSLRKQSDGLYAVQEFTPPILQVGVNKKLGESNLAKQLELVIAKARTCANQLRALMKSRELDYNRSQSIKNRVVLLTAKLNGLELLLQTLEHPYTIFRSLVEYASDIAQLRDDPVAPSFNQYIHTDIDSSFFPVIDFIGSVVAEIRVDFTVLTFDRVSPNTFSIDVTDSYPLTQLLVSFSLPYGQSQEGVARWVESAYICEASDYEDFQFSRSLGFERLRVESFEKLQLKEASDEVFFVISGSLRNQQGRLLISESDETISASRPVSISLMIEMEG
;
A
#
# COMPACT_ATOMS: atom_id res chain seq x y z
N ARG A 1 -36.05 -21.58 45.77
CA ARG A 1 -36.82 -22.84 45.87
C ARG A 1 -38.18 -22.53 45.28
N ASP A 2 -38.60 -23.00 44.13
CA ASP A 2 -38.15 -24.01 43.16
C ASP A 2 -38.74 -23.54 41.80
N GLY A 3 -38.22 -23.80 40.60
CA GLY A 3 -37.14 -24.67 40.17
C GLY A 3 -36.73 -24.35 38.73
N GLU A 4 -35.70 -25.05 38.27
CA GLU A 4 -35.19 -25.12 36.91
C GLU A 4 -36.20 -25.72 35.91
N GLY A 5 -35.97 -25.47 34.62
CA GLY A 5 -36.69 -26.05 33.49
C GLY A 5 -37.72 -25.07 32.90
N ASP A 6 -37.74 -24.72 31.62
CA ASP A 6 -37.59 -25.66 30.51
C ASP A 6 -37.15 -24.93 29.24
N SER A 7 -36.02 -25.39 28.70
CA SER A 7 -35.53 -25.06 27.36
C SER A 7 -36.24 -25.95 26.35
N SER A 8 -37.55 -25.78 26.21
CA SER A 8 -38.28 -26.35 25.07
C SER A 8 -39.60 -25.61 24.86
N ASP A 9 -39.57 -24.51 24.11
CA ASP A 9 -40.77 -24.04 23.41
C ASP A 9 -40.96 -24.89 22.13
N SER A 10 -41.10 -26.20 22.36
CA SER A 10 -41.43 -27.20 21.35
C SER A 10 -42.95 -27.12 21.10
N GLY A 11 -43.36 -26.22 20.21
CA GLY A 11 -44.68 -26.28 19.57
C GLY A 11 -45.55 -25.03 19.61
N LYS A 12 -45.08 -23.89 20.15
CA LYS A 12 -45.80 -22.61 20.01
C LYS A 12 -45.20 -21.79 18.89
N ASN A 13 -46.07 -21.33 17.99
CA ASN A 13 -45.70 -20.42 16.93
C ASN A 13 -45.04 -19.18 17.57
N PRO A 14 -43.78 -18.84 17.25
CA PRO A 14 -43.07 -17.79 17.96
C PRO A 14 -43.80 -16.47 17.76
N GLN A 15 -44.21 -15.85 18.87
CA GLN A 15 -44.90 -14.58 18.83
C GLN A 15 -43.90 -13.47 18.44
N ARG A 16 -44.11 -12.83 17.30
CA ARG A 16 -43.23 -11.75 16.82
C ARG A 16 -43.30 -10.47 17.68
N TYR A 17 -44.45 -10.23 18.30
CA TYR A 17 -44.73 -9.00 19.04
C TYR A 17 -45.32 -9.27 20.43
N LYS A 18 -45.10 -8.33 21.34
CA LYS A 18 -45.87 -8.17 22.59
C LYS A 18 -46.74 -6.92 22.49
N SER A 19 -48.01 -7.04 22.85
CA SER A 19 -48.92 -5.91 22.97
C SER A 19 -48.61 -5.16 24.26
N VAL A 20 -48.31 -3.88 24.15
CA VAL A 20 -48.02 -2.98 25.27
C VAL A 20 -49.05 -1.87 25.24
N ASN A 21 -49.77 -1.70 26.35
CA ASN A 21 -50.63 -0.55 26.51
C ASN A 21 -49.75 0.68 26.80
N SER A 22 -49.65 1.57 25.81
CA SER A 22 -48.80 2.77 25.89
C SER A 22 -49.53 3.99 26.47
N GLY A 23 -50.76 3.82 26.93
CA GLY A 23 -51.61 4.88 27.45
C GLY A 23 -52.25 5.75 26.37
N LEU A 24 -52.74 6.91 26.78
CA LEU A 24 -53.42 7.88 25.92
C LEU A 24 -52.46 8.47 24.88
N THR A 25 -52.81 8.33 23.62
CA THR A 25 -52.14 8.96 22.48
C THR A 25 -53.04 10.07 21.94
N ALA A 26 -52.51 11.28 21.85
CA ALA A 26 -53.23 12.43 21.31
C ALA A 26 -53.53 12.26 19.82
N ASP A 27 -54.70 12.71 19.38
CA ASP A 27 -55.05 12.80 17.97
C ASP A 27 -54.17 13.86 17.28
N ARG A 28 -53.70 13.55 16.06
CA ARG A 28 -52.81 14.43 15.30
C ARG A 28 -53.51 15.71 14.82
N ASN A 29 -54.82 15.67 14.60
CA ASN A 29 -55.62 16.81 14.13
C ASN A 29 -56.20 17.63 15.29
N GLU A 30 -56.45 16.99 16.43
CA GLU A 30 -57.06 17.64 17.60
C GLU A 30 -56.39 17.18 18.89
N ALA A 31 -55.34 17.88 19.31
CA ALA A 31 -54.49 17.50 20.44
C ALA A 31 -55.23 17.41 21.80
N SER A 32 -56.42 18.02 21.92
CA SER A 32 -57.29 17.90 23.10
C SER A 32 -58.01 16.56 23.19
N LYS A 33 -58.07 15.80 22.09
CA LYS A 33 -58.63 14.45 22.06
C LYS A 33 -57.49 13.44 22.17
N SER A 34 -57.60 12.55 23.14
CA SER A 34 -56.67 11.43 23.29
C SER A 34 -57.44 10.13 23.41
N VAL A 35 -56.90 9.09 22.80
CA VAL A 35 -57.46 7.74 22.83
C VAL A 35 -56.41 6.76 23.30
N GLU A 36 -56.85 5.69 23.95
CA GLU A 36 -55.96 4.63 24.38
C GLU A 36 -55.55 3.79 23.17
N VAL A 37 -54.24 3.67 22.93
CA VAL A 37 -53.71 2.92 21.78
C VAL A 37 -52.76 1.83 22.28
N VAL A 38 -53.08 0.60 21.92
CA VAL A 38 -52.20 -0.56 22.15
C VAL A 38 -51.12 -0.57 21.07
N ARG A 39 -49.85 -0.58 21.48
CA ARG A 39 -48.69 -0.64 20.58
C ARG A 39 -48.08 -2.03 20.59
N LEU A 40 -47.55 -2.45 19.45
CA LEU A 40 -46.83 -3.71 19.30
C LEU A 40 -45.32 -3.46 19.45
N HIS A 41 -44.67 -4.17 20.36
CA HIS A 41 -43.21 -4.17 20.52
C HIS A 41 -42.64 -5.48 20.00
N PRO A 42 -41.59 -5.47 19.16
CA PRO A 42 -40.95 -6.71 18.70
C PRO A 42 -40.34 -7.48 19.87
N LYS A 43 -40.47 -8.80 19.87
CA LYS A 43 -39.78 -9.68 20.82
C LYS A 43 -38.40 -10.02 20.27
N LEU A 44 -37.39 -9.27 20.71
CA LEU A 44 -35.98 -9.51 20.37
C LEU A 44 -35.31 -10.34 21.46
N GLN A 45 -34.44 -11.28 21.07
CA GLN A 45 -33.68 -12.12 21.98
C GLN A 45 -32.22 -12.20 21.50
N LEU A 46 -31.29 -12.24 22.45
CA LEU A 46 -29.89 -12.59 22.18
C LEU A 46 -29.72 -14.08 22.43
N SER A 47 -29.17 -14.78 21.43
CA SER A 47 -28.88 -16.21 21.50
C SER A 47 -27.53 -16.48 20.85
N PRO A 48 -26.75 -17.45 21.34
CA PRO A 48 -25.59 -17.97 20.64
C PRO A 48 -26.00 -18.53 19.28
N ASP A 49 -25.16 -18.38 18.25
CA ASP A 49 -25.47 -18.76 16.86
C ASP A 49 -25.92 -20.24 16.73
N ARG A 50 -25.26 -21.14 17.47
CA ARG A 50 -25.55 -22.57 17.50
C ARG A 50 -26.89 -22.95 18.19
N GLU A 51 -27.52 -22.00 18.88
CA GLU A 51 -28.73 -22.23 19.70
C GLU A 51 -29.97 -21.54 19.09
N ILE A 52 -29.86 -21.00 17.88
CA ILE A 52 -30.95 -20.30 17.21
C ILE A 52 -31.93 -21.31 16.63
N ALA A 53 -33.17 -21.27 17.10
CA ALA A 53 -34.22 -22.15 16.58
C ALA A 53 -34.62 -21.77 15.13
N PRO A 54 -35.01 -22.73 14.27
CA PRO A 54 -35.26 -22.49 12.84
C PRO A 54 -36.40 -21.52 12.53
N ASN A 55 -37.27 -21.25 13.50
CA ASN A 55 -38.41 -20.35 13.40
C ASN A 55 -38.04 -18.87 13.67
N TYR A 56 -36.76 -18.57 13.91
CA TYR A 56 -36.23 -17.23 14.06
C TYR A 56 -35.39 -16.82 12.85
N VAL A 57 -35.30 -15.50 12.64
CA VAL A 57 -34.29 -14.87 11.78
C VAL A 57 -33.32 -14.15 12.70
N SER A 58 -32.03 -14.28 12.42
CA SER A 58 -30.96 -13.71 13.24
C SER A 58 -30.06 -12.79 12.44
N VAL A 59 -29.40 -11.89 13.16
CA VAL A 59 -28.33 -11.03 12.63
C VAL A 59 -27.17 -11.15 13.60
N PRO A 60 -25.96 -11.52 13.16
CA PRO A 60 -24.81 -11.59 14.05
C PRO A 60 -24.42 -10.19 14.53
N LEU A 61 -24.13 -10.08 15.83
CA LEU A 61 -23.86 -8.78 16.48
C LEU A 61 -22.44 -8.66 17.02
N VAL A 62 -21.89 -9.76 17.55
CA VAL A 62 -20.57 -9.78 18.20
C VAL A 62 -19.99 -11.18 18.12
N SER A 63 -18.68 -11.28 17.94
CA SER A 63 -17.93 -12.52 18.07
C SER A 63 -17.22 -12.56 19.42
N LEU A 64 -17.33 -13.68 20.13
CA LEU A 64 -16.71 -13.88 21.44
C LEU A 64 -15.80 -15.10 21.39
N ARG A 65 -14.57 -14.94 21.88
CA ARG A 65 -13.62 -16.05 22.05
C ARG A 65 -13.44 -16.36 23.52
N LYS A 66 -13.63 -17.63 23.88
CA LYS A 66 -13.32 -18.12 25.23
C LYS A 66 -11.81 -18.23 25.40
N GLN A 67 -11.26 -17.59 26.42
CA GLN A 67 -9.86 -17.62 26.80
C GLN A 67 -9.52 -18.84 27.66
N SER A 68 -8.23 -19.11 27.86
CA SER A 68 -7.73 -20.26 28.63
C SER A 68 -8.10 -20.22 30.11
N ASP A 69 -8.35 -19.03 30.66
CA ASP A 69 -8.82 -18.80 32.03
C ASP A 69 -10.34 -19.00 32.19
N GLY A 70 -11.05 -19.29 31.09
CA GLY A 70 -12.49 -19.49 31.06
C GLY A 70 -13.32 -18.23 30.83
N LEU A 71 -12.70 -17.04 30.78
CA LEU A 71 -13.37 -15.76 30.47
C LEU A 71 -13.64 -15.63 28.95
N TYR A 72 -14.55 -14.74 28.58
CA TYR A 72 -14.84 -14.42 27.18
C TYR A 72 -14.26 -13.05 26.83
N ALA A 73 -13.55 -12.98 25.70
CA ALA A 73 -13.09 -11.74 25.11
C ALA A 73 -13.80 -11.47 23.80
N VAL A 74 -14.11 -10.20 23.54
CA VAL A 74 -14.64 -9.74 22.26
C VAL A 74 -13.55 -9.92 21.20
N GLN A 75 -13.90 -10.61 20.13
CA GLN A 75 -13.06 -10.74 18.95
C GLN A 75 -13.40 -9.63 17.96
N GLU A 76 -12.41 -9.20 17.18
CA GLU A 76 -12.63 -8.31 16.05
C GLU A 76 -13.60 -8.94 15.05
N PHE A 77 -14.69 -8.24 14.80
CA PHE A 77 -15.79 -8.70 13.96
C PHE A 77 -16.59 -7.48 13.50
N THR A 78 -16.82 -7.36 12.20
CA THR A 78 -17.75 -6.38 11.63
C THR A 78 -19.13 -7.02 11.47
N PRO A 79 -20.14 -6.59 12.26
CA PRO A 79 -21.51 -7.08 12.06
C PRO A 79 -22.07 -6.62 10.71
N PRO A 80 -23.18 -7.22 10.23
CA PRO A 80 -23.84 -6.79 9.01
C PRO A 80 -24.34 -5.36 9.16
N ILE A 81 -23.73 -4.45 8.41
CA ILE A 81 -24.01 -3.02 8.46
C ILE A 81 -24.78 -2.59 7.22
N LEU A 82 -25.82 -1.78 7.39
CA LEU A 82 -26.61 -1.27 6.25
C LEU A 82 -25.92 -0.12 5.51
N GLN A 83 -24.96 0.53 6.16
CA GLN A 83 -24.24 1.69 5.64
C GLN A 83 -22.79 1.65 6.09
N VAL A 84 -21.86 1.93 5.19
CA VAL A 84 -20.46 2.21 5.51
C VAL A 84 -20.22 3.70 5.27
N GLY A 85 -19.52 4.36 6.19
CA GLY A 85 -19.04 5.71 5.94
C GLY A 85 -18.13 6.23 7.04
N VAL A 86 -17.21 7.10 6.67
CA VAL A 86 -16.08 7.57 7.51
C VAL A 86 -16.55 8.51 8.63
N ASN A 87 -17.72 9.14 8.50
CA ASN A 87 -18.18 10.21 9.39
C ASN A 87 -19.20 9.79 10.48
N LYS A 88 -19.45 8.50 10.71
CA LYS A 88 -20.34 8.07 11.79
C LYS A 88 -19.57 7.66 13.05
N LYS A 89 -19.94 8.30 14.17
CA LYS A 89 -19.63 7.90 15.56
C LYS A 89 -20.23 6.55 15.97
N LEU A 90 -20.85 5.80 15.05
CA LEU A 90 -21.44 4.51 15.35
C LEU A 90 -20.33 3.46 15.29
N GLY A 91 -19.56 3.39 16.38
CA GLY A 91 -18.54 2.37 16.65
C GLY A 91 -17.61 2.11 15.48
N GLU A 92 -16.54 2.90 15.37
CA GLU A 92 -15.30 2.65 14.62
C GLU A 92 -15.10 1.20 14.15
N SER A 93 -15.85 0.79 13.11
CA SER A 93 -15.74 -0.55 12.56
C SER A 93 -14.35 -0.66 11.95
N ASN A 94 -13.60 -1.69 12.31
CA ASN A 94 -12.27 -1.91 11.77
C ASN A 94 -12.28 -1.84 10.24
N LEU A 95 -13.33 -2.38 9.60
CA LEU A 95 -13.52 -2.29 8.17
C LEU A 95 -13.46 -0.85 7.63
N ALA A 96 -14.20 0.09 8.22
CA ALA A 96 -14.21 1.48 7.77
C ALA A 96 -12.83 2.13 7.91
N LYS A 97 -12.12 1.85 9.01
CA LYS A 97 -10.74 2.32 9.23
C LYS A 97 -9.76 1.76 8.21
N GLN A 98 -9.82 0.46 7.93
CA GLN A 98 -8.92 -0.18 6.97
C GLN A 98 -9.19 0.31 5.54
N LEU A 99 -10.46 0.53 5.18
CA LEU A 99 -10.85 1.14 3.91
C LEU A 99 -10.27 2.56 3.77
N GLU A 100 -10.45 3.40 4.79
CA GLU A 100 -9.90 4.76 4.79
C GLU A 100 -8.37 4.73 4.68
N LEU A 101 -7.71 3.87 5.45
CA LEU A 101 -6.26 3.73 5.45
C LEU A 101 -5.73 3.33 4.07
N VAL A 102 -6.30 2.31 3.42
CA VAL A 102 -5.79 1.82 2.13
C VAL A 102 -6.02 2.85 1.02
N ILE A 103 -7.15 3.55 1.03
CA ILE A 103 -7.47 4.60 0.07
C ILE A 103 -6.57 5.82 0.28
N ALA A 104 -6.35 6.23 1.54
CA ALA A 104 -5.43 7.32 1.87
C ALA A 104 -3.99 6.99 1.46
N LYS A 105 -3.54 5.75 1.64
CA LYS A 105 -2.23 5.28 1.14
C LYS A 105 -2.13 5.40 -0.38
N ALA A 106 -3.13 4.93 -1.12
CA ALA A 106 -3.14 5.03 -2.57
C ALA A 106 -3.13 6.49 -3.06
N ARG A 107 -3.91 7.36 -2.41
CA ARG A 107 -3.93 8.81 -2.66
C ARG A 107 -2.57 9.46 -2.41
N THR A 108 -1.94 9.10 -1.30
CA THR A 108 -0.63 9.62 -0.90
C THR A 108 0.43 9.20 -1.92
N CYS A 109 0.46 7.92 -2.31
CA CYS A 109 1.35 7.42 -3.35
C CYS A 109 1.16 8.16 -4.69
N ALA A 110 -0.09 8.36 -5.13
CA ALA A 110 -0.38 9.11 -6.35
C ALA A 110 0.10 10.57 -6.28
N ASN A 111 -0.06 11.23 -5.13
CA ASN A 111 0.43 12.59 -4.90
C ASN A 111 1.95 12.67 -4.95
N GLN A 112 2.64 11.69 -4.36
CA GLN A 112 4.09 11.62 -4.39
C GLN A 112 4.62 11.39 -5.81
N LEU A 113 4.04 10.46 -6.58
CA LEU A 113 4.37 10.27 -8.00
C LEU A 113 4.13 11.54 -8.82
N ARG A 114 3.04 12.27 -8.55
CA ARG A 114 2.76 13.55 -9.19
C ARG A 114 3.79 14.63 -8.83
N ALA A 115 4.33 14.62 -7.61
CA ALA A 115 5.41 15.52 -7.21
C ALA A 115 6.68 15.23 -8.01
N LEU A 116 7.02 13.95 -8.21
CA LEU A 116 8.14 13.53 -9.06
C LEU A 116 8.01 14.06 -10.48
N MET A 117 6.82 14.06 -11.08
CA MET A 117 6.61 14.61 -12.43
C MET A 117 6.97 16.09 -12.60
N LYS A 118 7.04 16.87 -11.51
CA LYS A 118 7.36 18.30 -11.56
C LYS A 118 8.87 18.57 -11.57
N SER A 119 9.72 17.57 -11.33
CA SER A 119 11.16 17.73 -11.42
C SER A 119 11.56 17.94 -12.90
N ARG A 120 12.47 18.88 -13.16
CA ARG A 120 12.82 19.34 -14.51
C ARG A 120 13.70 18.35 -15.30
N GLU A 121 14.07 17.22 -14.71
CA GLU A 121 15.09 16.31 -15.23
C GLU A 121 14.54 14.92 -15.64
N LEU A 122 13.23 14.78 -15.78
CA LEU A 122 12.65 13.53 -16.27
C LEU A 122 12.69 13.47 -17.79
N ASP A 123 13.27 12.41 -18.32
CA ASP A 123 13.14 12.08 -19.74
C ASP A 123 11.65 11.79 -20.11
N TYR A 124 11.36 11.82 -21.40
CA TYR A 124 10.00 11.65 -21.89
C TYR A 124 9.38 10.31 -21.48
N ASN A 125 10.15 9.22 -21.58
CA ASN A 125 9.67 7.86 -21.31
C ASN A 125 9.33 7.66 -19.83
N ARG A 126 10.17 8.17 -18.93
CA ARG A 126 9.94 8.14 -17.48
C ARG A 126 8.79 9.04 -17.08
N SER A 127 8.68 10.23 -17.68
CA SER A 127 7.53 11.11 -17.48
C SER A 127 6.22 10.44 -17.89
N GLN A 128 6.18 9.73 -19.02
CA GLN A 128 5.01 8.94 -19.43
C GLN A 128 4.74 7.75 -18.50
N SER A 129 5.78 7.03 -18.07
CA SER A 129 5.63 5.91 -17.12
C SER A 129 5.03 6.37 -15.79
N ILE A 130 5.57 7.43 -15.19
CA ILE A 130 5.02 8.01 -13.95
C ILE A 130 3.60 8.52 -14.17
N LYS A 131 3.33 9.20 -15.28
CA LYS A 131 1.98 9.66 -15.64
C LYS A 131 1.00 8.50 -15.72
N ASN A 132 1.37 7.40 -16.38
CA ASN A 132 0.55 6.20 -16.47
C ASN A 132 0.26 5.61 -15.08
N ARG A 133 1.28 5.53 -14.20
CA ARG A 133 1.10 5.05 -12.82
C ARG A 133 0.12 5.93 -12.03
N VAL A 134 0.25 7.26 -12.13
CA VAL A 134 -0.68 8.21 -11.50
C VAL A 134 -2.09 8.02 -12.04
N VAL A 135 -2.27 7.88 -13.36
CA VAL A 135 -3.57 7.67 -13.99
C VAL A 135 -4.22 6.38 -13.49
N LEU A 136 -3.49 5.26 -13.49
CA LEU A 136 -4.00 3.98 -13.01
C LEU A 136 -4.39 4.03 -11.52
N LEU A 137 -3.54 4.61 -10.67
CA LEU A 137 -3.83 4.77 -9.24
C LEU A 137 -5.06 5.64 -8.96
N THR A 138 -5.36 6.62 -9.82
CA THR A 138 -6.39 7.63 -9.54
C THR A 138 -7.68 7.45 -10.35
N ALA A 139 -7.69 6.62 -11.39
CA ALA A 139 -8.80 6.47 -12.34
C ALA A 139 -10.15 6.18 -11.66
N LYS A 140 -10.17 5.32 -10.64
CA LYS A 140 -11.38 4.98 -9.87
C LYS A 140 -11.36 5.49 -8.44
N LEU A 141 -10.22 5.96 -7.95
CA LEU A 141 -10.01 6.35 -6.55
C LEU A 141 -10.98 7.45 -6.11
N ASN A 142 -11.19 8.48 -6.95
CA ASN A 142 -12.14 9.56 -6.64
C ASN A 142 -13.58 9.04 -6.45
N GLY A 143 -14.00 8.08 -7.27
CA GLY A 143 -15.34 7.49 -7.17
C GLY A 143 -15.50 6.69 -5.88
N LEU A 144 -14.49 5.90 -5.54
CA LEU A 144 -14.46 5.12 -4.30
C LEU A 144 -14.46 6.03 -3.05
N GLU A 145 -13.70 7.12 -3.06
CA GLU A 145 -13.71 8.11 -1.98
C GLU A 145 -15.07 8.77 -1.80
N LEU A 146 -15.75 9.13 -2.91
CA LEU A 146 -17.09 9.68 -2.86
C LEU A 146 -18.07 8.69 -2.20
N LEU A 147 -17.99 7.41 -2.59
CA LEU A 147 -18.82 6.34 -2.02
C LEU A 147 -18.60 6.14 -0.52
N LEU A 148 -17.42 6.47 0.03
CA LEU A 148 -17.17 6.41 1.46
C LEU A 148 -17.65 7.65 2.22
N GLN A 149 -17.85 8.77 1.51
CA GLN A 149 -18.42 10.00 2.07
C GLN A 149 -19.95 9.97 2.06
N THR A 150 -20.56 9.32 1.07
CA THR A 150 -21.99 9.06 0.99
C THR A 150 -22.30 7.75 1.72
N LEU A 151 -23.17 7.73 2.72
CA LEU A 151 -23.45 6.54 3.57
C LEU A 151 -24.08 5.38 2.78
N GLU A 152 -23.27 4.68 1.99
CA GLU A 152 -23.70 3.68 1.01
C GLU A 152 -23.75 2.27 1.58
N HIS A 153 -24.56 1.43 0.94
CA HIS A 153 -24.65 0.02 1.29
C HIS A 153 -23.30 -0.69 0.99
N PRO A 154 -22.82 -1.61 1.86
CA PRO A 154 -21.47 -2.18 1.71
C PRO A 154 -21.24 -2.90 0.39
N TYR A 155 -22.28 -3.52 -0.19
CA TYR A 155 -22.18 -4.16 -1.50
C TYR A 155 -21.73 -3.19 -2.61
N THR A 156 -22.20 -1.94 -2.59
CA THR A 156 -21.83 -0.91 -3.56
C THR A 156 -20.34 -0.58 -3.45
N ILE A 157 -19.85 -0.43 -2.23
CA ILE A 157 -18.45 -0.13 -1.94
C ILE A 157 -17.56 -1.32 -2.29
N PHE A 158 -17.97 -2.54 -1.90
CA PHE A 158 -17.23 -3.77 -2.22
C PHE A 158 -17.02 -3.92 -3.73
N ARG A 159 -18.07 -3.72 -4.52
CA ARG A 159 -17.98 -3.77 -5.97
C ARG A 159 -16.98 -2.74 -6.51
N SER A 160 -17.10 -1.48 -6.07
CA SER A 160 -16.19 -0.42 -6.50
C SER A 160 -14.74 -0.68 -6.06
N LEU A 161 -14.54 -1.34 -4.93
CA LEU A 161 -13.23 -1.71 -4.41
C LEU A 161 -12.59 -2.82 -5.25
N VAL A 162 -13.37 -3.83 -5.66
CA VAL A 162 -12.91 -4.89 -6.57
C VAL A 162 -12.59 -4.34 -7.95
N GLU A 163 -13.43 -3.44 -8.48
CA GLU A 163 -13.15 -2.73 -9.74
C GLU A 163 -11.84 -1.94 -9.63
N TYR A 164 -11.62 -1.22 -8.53
CA TYR A 164 -10.38 -0.49 -8.30
C TYR A 164 -9.16 -1.42 -8.19
N ALA A 165 -9.25 -2.50 -7.41
CA ALA A 165 -8.20 -3.50 -7.28
C ALA A 165 -7.81 -4.09 -8.64
N SER A 166 -8.81 -4.36 -9.49
CA SER A 166 -8.60 -4.91 -10.83
C SER A 166 -7.85 -3.93 -11.74
N ASP A 167 -8.21 -2.64 -11.68
CA ASP A 167 -7.56 -1.60 -12.47
C ASP A 167 -6.10 -1.39 -12.06
N ILE A 168 -5.80 -1.33 -10.76
CA ILE A 168 -4.44 -1.10 -10.25
C ILE A 168 -3.53 -2.32 -10.32
N ALA A 169 -4.07 -3.53 -10.53
CA ALA A 169 -3.26 -4.73 -10.71
C ALA A 169 -2.25 -4.57 -11.86
N GLN A 170 -2.58 -3.78 -12.87
CA GLN A 170 -1.70 -3.42 -14.00
C GLN A 170 -0.40 -2.70 -13.58
N LEU A 171 -0.29 -2.25 -12.34
CA LEU A 171 0.93 -1.61 -11.81
C LEU A 171 1.98 -2.63 -11.37
N ARG A 172 1.60 -3.91 -11.25
CA ARG A 172 2.51 -5.02 -10.93
C ARG A 172 3.11 -5.61 -12.20
N ASP A 173 4.20 -6.35 -12.02
CA ASP A 173 4.82 -7.13 -13.10
C ASP A 173 3.90 -8.24 -13.64
N ASP A 174 3.11 -8.85 -12.74
CA ASP A 174 1.98 -9.71 -13.10
C ASP A 174 0.68 -8.88 -13.03
N PRO A 175 0.15 -8.41 -14.18
CA PRO A 175 -0.93 -7.43 -14.21
C PRO A 175 -2.32 -8.03 -13.95
N VAL A 176 -2.40 -9.25 -13.42
CA VAL A 176 -3.65 -9.98 -13.22
C VAL A 176 -4.06 -9.93 -11.75
N ALA A 177 -5.25 -9.37 -11.49
CA ALA A 177 -5.84 -9.45 -10.16
C ALA A 177 -6.27 -10.89 -9.83
N PRO A 178 -6.11 -11.34 -8.57
CA PRO A 178 -6.59 -12.65 -8.15
C PRO A 178 -8.11 -12.73 -8.19
N SER A 179 -8.63 -13.96 -8.15
CA SER A 179 -10.06 -14.16 -7.92
C SER A 179 -10.39 -13.83 -6.47
N PHE A 180 -11.16 -12.76 -6.26
CA PHE A 180 -11.61 -12.36 -4.92
C PHE A 180 -12.82 -13.18 -4.47
N ASN A 181 -13.01 -13.27 -3.15
CA ASN A 181 -14.14 -13.96 -2.54
C ASN A 181 -15.49 -13.32 -2.95
N GLN A 182 -16.54 -14.14 -2.96
CA GLN A 182 -17.92 -13.63 -3.11
C GLN A 182 -18.28 -12.74 -1.92
N TYR A 183 -19.08 -11.70 -2.18
CA TYR A 183 -19.67 -10.89 -1.12
C TYR A 183 -20.65 -11.68 -0.24
N ILE A 184 -20.36 -11.75 1.06
CA ILE A 184 -21.18 -12.39 2.08
C ILE A 184 -21.55 -11.33 3.14
N HIS A 185 -22.80 -10.85 3.12
CA HIS A 185 -23.20 -9.75 4.01
C HIS A 185 -23.18 -10.11 5.50
N THR A 186 -23.31 -11.39 5.83
CA THR A 186 -23.25 -11.89 7.21
C THR A 186 -21.81 -12.05 7.73
N ASP A 187 -20.82 -11.98 6.83
CA ASP A 187 -19.39 -12.11 7.08
C ASP A 187 -18.63 -11.15 6.15
N ILE A 188 -18.83 -9.85 6.39
CA ILE A 188 -18.33 -8.79 5.51
C ILE A 188 -16.80 -8.77 5.48
N ASP A 189 -16.18 -9.08 6.62
CA ASP A 189 -14.72 -9.08 6.78
C ASP A 189 -14.03 -10.04 5.80
N SER A 190 -14.55 -11.26 5.64
CA SER A 190 -13.99 -12.26 4.70
C SER A 190 -14.14 -11.87 3.24
N SER A 191 -15.08 -10.98 2.94
CA SER A 191 -15.27 -10.43 1.60
C SER A 191 -14.30 -9.27 1.34
N PHE A 192 -14.21 -8.31 2.27
CA PHE A 192 -13.48 -7.06 2.06
C PHE A 192 -11.97 -7.17 2.27
N PHE A 193 -11.52 -7.81 3.35
CA PHE A 193 -10.10 -7.77 3.71
C PHE A 193 -9.16 -8.33 2.64
N PRO A 194 -9.47 -9.43 1.93
CA PRO A 194 -8.62 -9.89 0.83
C PRO A 194 -8.41 -8.84 -0.27
N VAL A 195 -9.41 -7.99 -0.54
CA VAL A 195 -9.33 -6.92 -1.53
C VAL A 195 -8.52 -5.74 -0.99
N ILE A 196 -8.75 -5.36 0.28
CA ILE A 196 -8.02 -4.29 0.96
C ILE A 196 -6.52 -4.64 1.04
N ASP A 197 -6.19 -5.87 1.43
CA ASP A 197 -4.82 -6.36 1.55
C ASP A 197 -4.12 -6.36 0.19
N PHE A 198 -4.82 -6.80 -0.87
CA PHE A 198 -4.30 -6.75 -2.23
C PHE A 198 -4.02 -5.32 -2.71
N ILE A 199 -4.94 -4.38 -2.49
CA ILE A 199 -4.70 -2.97 -2.84
C ILE A 199 -3.51 -2.44 -2.05
N GLY A 200 -3.44 -2.76 -0.75
CA GLY A 200 -2.34 -2.38 0.12
C GLY A 200 -0.99 -2.89 -0.37
N SER A 201 -0.91 -4.13 -0.84
CA SER A 201 0.32 -4.71 -1.39
C SER A 201 0.71 -4.07 -2.72
N VAL A 202 -0.24 -3.86 -3.65
CA VAL A 202 0.02 -3.16 -4.92
C VAL A 202 0.59 -1.77 -4.65
N VAL A 203 -0.02 -1.00 -3.74
CA VAL A 203 0.45 0.36 -3.43
C VAL A 203 1.82 0.33 -2.76
N ALA A 204 2.10 -0.66 -1.90
CA ALA A 204 3.40 -0.81 -1.24
C ALA A 204 4.53 -1.19 -2.21
N GLU A 205 4.23 -1.90 -3.30
CA GLU A 205 5.21 -2.23 -4.36
C GLU A 205 5.61 -0.99 -5.18
N ILE A 206 4.79 0.07 -5.19
CA ILE A 206 5.08 1.31 -5.91
C ILE A 206 6.09 2.13 -5.10
N ARG A 207 7.35 2.02 -5.50
CA ARG A 207 8.46 2.75 -4.89
C ARG A 207 8.42 4.25 -5.21
N VAL A 208 8.68 5.07 -4.20
CA VAL A 208 8.58 6.55 -4.22
C VAL A 208 9.82 7.22 -3.57
N ASP A 209 10.63 6.44 -2.88
CA ASP A 209 11.62 6.79 -1.85
C ASP A 209 13.02 7.10 -2.38
N PHE A 210 13.29 6.84 -3.66
CA PHE A 210 14.57 7.19 -4.27
C PHE A 210 14.38 7.68 -5.69
N THR A 211 15.26 8.61 -6.08
CA THR A 211 15.47 8.92 -7.48
C THR A 211 16.65 8.12 -8.02
N VAL A 212 16.63 7.89 -9.31
CA VAL A 212 17.70 7.25 -10.06
C VAL A 212 18.20 8.30 -11.04
N LEU A 213 19.46 8.66 -10.94
CA LEU A 213 20.10 9.57 -11.87
C LEU A 213 21.08 8.79 -12.75
N THR A 214 20.95 8.88 -14.06
CA THR A 214 21.80 8.14 -15.00
C THR A 214 23.03 8.97 -15.34
N PHE A 215 24.20 8.35 -15.37
CA PHE A 215 25.41 9.02 -15.82
C PHE A 215 25.39 9.23 -17.34
N ASP A 216 25.82 10.41 -17.77
CA ASP A 216 26.08 10.71 -19.17
C ASP A 216 27.40 10.10 -19.61
N ARG A 217 27.40 9.45 -20.78
CA ARG A 217 28.63 8.96 -21.39
C ARG A 217 29.34 10.07 -22.15
N VAL A 218 30.26 10.75 -21.48
CA VAL A 218 31.00 11.90 -22.04
C VAL A 218 32.14 11.50 -22.98
N SER A 219 32.67 10.28 -22.84
CA SER A 219 33.66 9.71 -23.75
C SER A 219 33.42 8.20 -23.89
N PRO A 220 34.07 7.51 -24.85
CA PRO A 220 33.96 6.05 -24.93
C PRO A 220 34.24 5.35 -23.61
N ASN A 221 35.17 5.86 -22.81
CA ASN A 221 35.67 5.20 -21.59
C ASN A 221 35.22 5.89 -20.29
N THR A 222 34.42 6.96 -20.39
CA THR A 222 34.14 7.84 -19.25
C THR A 222 32.65 8.17 -19.17
N PHE A 223 32.13 8.05 -17.96
CA PHE A 223 30.78 8.42 -17.55
C PHE A 223 30.87 9.56 -16.54
N SER A 224 29.94 10.51 -16.58
CA SER A 224 29.87 11.58 -15.59
C SER A 224 28.45 11.97 -15.26
N ILE A 225 28.26 12.51 -14.06
CA ILE A 225 26.99 13.07 -13.63
C ILE A 225 27.22 14.32 -12.79
N ASP A 226 26.39 15.34 -13.02
CA ASP A 226 26.36 16.52 -12.16
C ASP A 226 25.46 16.26 -10.96
N VAL A 227 26.03 16.31 -9.75
CA VAL A 227 25.30 16.21 -8.49
C VAL A 227 25.09 17.62 -7.97
N THR A 228 23.89 18.16 -8.20
CA THR A 228 23.56 19.59 -8.02
C THR A 228 22.89 19.91 -6.69
N ASP A 229 22.28 18.92 -6.04
CA ASP A 229 21.62 19.07 -4.75
C ASP A 229 22.54 18.62 -3.61
N SER A 230 22.42 19.28 -2.45
CA SER A 230 23.22 19.02 -1.24
C SER A 230 22.71 17.77 -0.52
N TYR A 231 22.70 16.63 -1.20
CA TYR A 231 22.45 15.36 -0.53
C TYR A 231 23.64 15.06 0.39
N PRO A 232 23.44 14.49 1.58
CA PRO A 232 24.56 14.00 2.38
C PRO A 232 25.17 12.76 1.69
N LEU A 233 26.08 12.98 0.74
CA LEU A 233 26.70 11.97 -0.14
C LEU A 233 27.72 11.06 0.59
N THR A 234 27.45 10.69 1.85
CA THR A 234 28.37 9.85 2.63
C THR A 234 28.45 8.42 2.07
N GLN A 235 27.36 7.90 1.51
CA GLN A 235 27.27 6.60 0.86
C GLN A 235 26.34 6.68 -0.35
N LEU A 236 26.87 6.41 -1.54
CA LEU A 236 26.15 6.44 -2.80
C LEU A 236 25.98 5.04 -3.35
N LEU A 237 24.73 4.58 -3.48
CA LEU A 237 24.46 3.34 -4.18
C LEU A 237 24.51 3.60 -5.69
N VAL A 238 25.38 2.88 -6.38
CA VAL A 238 25.52 2.96 -7.84
C VAL A 238 25.30 1.57 -8.44
N SER A 239 24.41 1.51 -9.43
CA SER A 239 24.16 0.34 -10.26
C SER A 239 24.93 0.44 -11.58
N PHE A 240 25.48 -0.70 -11.99
CA PHE A 240 26.22 -0.86 -13.24
C PHE A 240 25.58 -1.98 -14.06
N SER A 241 25.01 -1.64 -15.21
CA SER A 241 24.30 -2.60 -16.06
C SER A 241 25.25 -3.45 -16.89
N LEU A 242 25.00 -4.76 -16.94
CA LEU A 242 25.83 -5.73 -17.63
C LEU A 242 25.77 -5.55 -19.15
N PRO A 243 26.92 -5.63 -19.85
CA PRO A 243 26.94 -5.84 -21.29
C PRO A 243 26.43 -7.23 -21.65
N TYR A 244 25.83 -7.33 -22.84
CA TYR A 244 25.33 -8.61 -23.34
C TYR A 244 26.45 -9.67 -23.38
N GLY A 245 26.20 -10.81 -22.73
CA GLY A 245 27.13 -11.94 -22.67
C GLY A 245 28.29 -11.78 -21.67
N GLN A 246 28.30 -10.73 -20.85
CA GLN A 246 29.25 -10.56 -19.75
C GLN A 246 28.67 -11.10 -18.42
N SER A 247 29.55 -11.42 -17.49
CA SER A 247 29.19 -11.85 -16.12
C SER A 247 29.20 -10.69 -15.14
N GLN A 248 28.46 -10.82 -14.04
CA GLN A 248 28.50 -9.88 -12.93
C GLN A 248 29.94 -9.73 -12.39
N GLU A 249 30.71 -10.81 -12.30
CA GLU A 249 32.12 -10.78 -11.90
C GLU A 249 33.00 -9.98 -12.87
N GLY A 250 32.72 -10.05 -14.18
CA GLY A 250 33.45 -9.26 -15.17
C GLY A 250 33.25 -7.76 -14.96
N VAL A 251 31.99 -7.35 -14.81
CA VAL A 251 31.63 -5.94 -14.57
C VAL A 251 32.13 -5.48 -13.20
N ALA A 252 32.03 -6.31 -12.16
CA ALA A 252 32.56 -6.00 -10.84
C ALA A 252 34.06 -5.70 -10.88
N ARG A 253 34.86 -6.53 -11.58
CA ARG A 253 36.30 -6.27 -11.78
C ARG A 253 36.56 -4.95 -12.52
N TRP A 254 35.70 -4.61 -13.48
CA TRP A 254 35.78 -3.32 -14.17
C TRP A 254 35.59 -2.16 -13.19
N VAL A 255 34.54 -2.20 -12.36
CA VAL A 255 34.25 -1.18 -11.35
C VAL A 255 35.37 -1.07 -10.30
N GLU A 256 35.92 -2.21 -9.87
CA GLU A 256 37.03 -2.27 -8.91
C GLU A 256 38.29 -1.57 -9.42
N SER A 257 38.53 -1.60 -10.74
CA SER A 257 39.68 -0.92 -11.35
C SER A 257 39.41 0.54 -11.76
N ALA A 258 38.15 0.92 -11.99
CA ALA A 258 37.82 2.22 -12.55
C ALA A 258 38.29 3.41 -11.69
N TYR A 259 38.61 4.53 -12.32
CA TYR A 259 38.71 5.82 -11.63
C TYR A 259 37.31 6.27 -11.23
N ILE A 260 37.06 6.50 -9.94
CA ILE A 260 35.80 7.01 -9.41
C ILE A 260 36.13 8.25 -8.59
N CYS A 261 35.91 9.44 -9.11
CA CYS A 261 36.34 10.67 -8.43
C CYS A 261 35.51 11.89 -8.86
N GLU A 262 35.75 13.01 -8.19
CA GLU A 262 35.29 14.30 -8.70
C GLU A 262 36.06 14.64 -9.99
N ALA A 263 35.37 15.22 -10.98
CA ALA A 263 35.96 15.50 -12.29
C ALA A 263 37.17 16.44 -12.22
N SER A 264 37.23 17.34 -11.22
CA SER A 264 38.38 18.22 -10.99
C SER A 264 39.66 17.49 -10.59
N ASP A 265 39.53 16.31 -9.99
CA ASP A 265 40.64 15.57 -9.39
C ASP A 265 41.11 14.43 -10.31
N TYR A 266 40.46 14.25 -11.47
CA TYR A 266 40.69 13.14 -12.38
C TYR A 266 42.12 13.09 -12.94
N GLU A 267 42.67 14.22 -13.39
CA GLU A 267 44.03 14.26 -13.94
C GLU A 267 45.10 13.89 -12.88
N ASP A 268 44.90 14.36 -11.64
CA ASP A 268 45.79 14.03 -10.52
C ASP A 268 45.73 12.54 -10.17
N PHE A 269 44.53 11.95 -10.21
CA PHE A 269 44.33 10.52 -9.99
C PHE A 269 44.94 9.65 -11.09
N GLN A 270 44.86 10.08 -12.35
CA GLN A 270 45.57 9.41 -13.44
C GLN A 270 47.09 9.45 -13.27
N PHE A 271 47.65 10.61 -12.88
CA PHE A 271 49.09 10.76 -12.69
C PHE A 271 49.61 9.93 -11.50
N SER A 272 48.88 9.96 -10.38
CA SER A 272 49.23 9.21 -9.16
C SER A 272 48.85 7.73 -9.20
N ARG A 273 48.07 7.31 -10.22
CA ARG A 273 47.45 5.98 -10.33
C ARG A 273 46.60 5.59 -9.11
N SER A 274 46.00 6.58 -8.46
CA SER A 274 45.03 6.34 -7.38
C SER A 274 43.63 6.35 -7.97
N LEU A 275 42.79 5.40 -7.55
CA LEU A 275 41.49 5.14 -8.19
C LEU A 275 40.35 6.04 -7.67
N GLY A 276 40.63 6.95 -6.73
CA GLY A 276 39.66 7.85 -6.14
C GLY A 276 38.85 7.23 -4.99
N PHE A 277 37.53 7.44 -4.97
CA PHE A 277 36.62 7.06 -3.91
C PHE A 277 36.62 5.55 -3.61
N GLU A 278 36.33 5.24 -2.34
CA GLU A 278 36.17 3.87 -1.88
C GLU A 278 34.89 3.28 -2.47
N ARG A 279 34.93 1.98 -2.78
CA ARG A 279 33.81 1.27 -3.38
C ARG A 279 33.68 -0.11 -2.75
N LEU A 280 32.46 -0.50 -2.42
CA LEU A 280 32.15 -1.79 -1.82
C LEU A 280 31.05 -2.46 -2.61
N ARG A 281 31.30 -3.66 -3.16
CA ARG A 281 30.25 -4.45 -3.80
C ARG A 281 29.23 -4.89 -2.74
N VAL A 282 27.96 -4.77 -3.06
CA VAL A 282 26.86 -5.20 -2.18
C VAL A 282 25.83 -5.98 -2.99
N GLU A 283 25.27 -7.05 -2.43
CA GLU A 283 24.16 -7.78 -3.08
C GLU A 283 22.80 -7.14 -2.74
N SER A 284 22.76 -6.33 -1.67
CA SER A 284 21.57 -5.60 -1.25
C SER A 284 21.95 -4.31 -0.52
N PHE A 285 21.06 -3.33 -0.56
CA PHE A 285 21.21 -2.06 0.12
C PHE A 285 19.97 -1.79 0.96
N GLU A 286 20.04 -2.13 2.25
CA GLU A 286 18.90 -2.12 3.17
C GLU A 286 18.24 -0.75 3.27
N LYS A 287 19.04 0.33 3.21
CA LYS A 287 18.55 1.71 3.31
C LYS A 287 17.50 2.05 2.25
N LEU A 288 17.64 1.52 1.04
CA LEU A 288 16.67 1.68 -0.07
C LEU A 288 15.87 0.39 -0.37
N GLN A 289 16.05 -0.66 0.45
CA GLN A 289 15.48 -1.99 0.24
C GLN A 289 15.66 -2.49 -1.20
N LEU A 290 16.86 -2.31 -1.74
CA LEU A 290 17.23 -2.74 -3.09
C LEU A 290 18.06 -4.03 -3.02
N LYS A 291 17.87 -4.89 -4.00
CA LYS A 291 18.64 -6.12 -4.19
C LYS A 291 19.13 -6.18 -5.63
N GLU A 292 20.39 -6.59 -5.80
CA GLU A 292 21.05 -6.72 -7.10
C GLU A 292 20.25 -7.68 -8.00
N ALA A 293 19.86 -7.23 -9.19
CA ALA A 293 19.25 -8.07 -10.22
C ALA A 293 20.33 -8.81 -11.04
N SER A 294 19.91 -9.80 -11.84
CA SER A 294 20.85 -10.65 -12.61
C SER A 294 21.59 -9.92 -13.73
N ASP A 295 21.11 -8.75 -14.14
CA ASP A 295 21.60 -7.94 -15.25
C ASP A 295 22.32 -6.64 -14.79
N GLU A 296 22.60 -6.52 -13.50
CA GLU A 296 23.37 -5.41 -12.94
C GLU A 296 24.31 -5.87 -11.83
N VAL A 297 25.22 -4.97 -11.42
CA VAL A 297 25.95 -5.07 -10.15
C VAL A 297 25.84 -3.80 -9.33
N PHE A 298 25.77 -3.93 -8.02
CA PHE A 298 25.68 -2.81 -7.08
C PHE A 298 26.99 -2.54 -6.35
N PHE A 299 27.36 -1.27 -6.27
CA PHE A 299 28.42 -0.80 -5.40
C PHE A 299 27.96 0.38 -4.54
N VAL A 300 28.35 0.37 -3.28
CA VAL A 300 28.30 1.55 -2.42
C VAL A 300 29.62 2.30 -2.57
N ILE A 301 29.55 3.53 -3.04
CA ILE A 301 30.69 4.43 -3.19
C ILE A 301 30.71 5.36 -1.97
N SER A 302 31.82 5.33 -1.24
CA SER A 302 32.03 6.17 -0.05
C SER A 302 33.08 7.23 -0.34
N GLY A 303 32.68 8.49 -0.20
CA GLY A 303 33.51 9.65 -0.53
C GLY A 303 32.78 10.93 -0.16
N SER A 304 33.37 12.08 -0.48
CA SER A 304 32.69 13.36 -0.30
C SER A 304 33.06 14.25 -1.47
N LEU A 305 32.05 14.76 -2.18
CA LEU A 305 32.25 15.81 -3.18
C LEU A 305 32.62 17.11 -2.46
N ARG A 306 33.49 17.92 -3.07
CA ARG A 306 33.83 19.25 -2.54
C ARG A 306 32.56 20.10 -2.47
N ASN A 307 32.19 20.56 -1.27
CA ASN A 307 30.96 21.32 -1.01
C ASN A 307 29.63 20.55 -1.18
N GLN A 308 29.63 19.21 -1.13
CA GLN A 308 28.43 18.36 -1.28
C GLN A 308 27.70 18.53 -2.64
N GLN A 309 28.35 19.17 -3.62
CA GLN A 309 27.88 19.35 -4.99
C GLN A 309 29.08 19.20 -5.90
N GLY A 310 28.92 18.63 -7.08
CA GLY A 310 30.03 18.47 -8.01
C GLY A 310 29.77 17.46 -9.10
N ARG A 311 30.71 17.36 -10.04
CA ARG A 311 30.63 16.39 -11.13
C ARG A 311 31.35 15.11 -10.73
N LEU A 312 30.59 14.05 -10.50
CA LEU A 312 31.14 12.71 -10.27
C LEU A 312 31.51 12.08 -11.63
N LEU A 313 32.67 11.45 -11.69
CA LEU A 313 33.24 10.87 -12.89
C LEU A 313 33.65 9.42 -12.62
N ILE A 314 33.26 8.53 -13.52
CA ILE A 314 33.65 7.11 -13.52
C ILE A 314 34.31 6.80 -14.87
N SER A 315 35.59 6.46 -14.85
CA SER A 315 36.35 6.20 -16.07
C SER A 315 37.14 4.91 -15.98
N GLU A 316 37.29 4.24 -17.10
CA GLU A 316 38.15 3.06 -17.20
C GLU A 316 39.62 3.41 -16.92
N SER A 317 40.30 2.53 -16.18
CA SER A 317 41.74 2.62 -15.92
C SER A 317 42.59 1.62 -16.72
N ASP A 318 41.97 0.51 -17.15
CA ASP A 318 42.65 -0.64 -17.74
C ASP A 318 41.88 -1.13 -18.98
N GLU A 319 42.53 -1.04 -20.14
CA GLU A 319 41.94 -1.43 -21.42
C GLU A 319 41.71 -2.95 -21.51
N THR A 320 42.43 -3.77 -20.73
CA THR A 320 42.34 -5.25 -20.80
C THR A 320 40.98 -5.80 -20.39
N ILE A 321 40.21 -5.01 -19.64
CA ILE A 321 38.88 -5.36 -19.14
C ILE A 321 37.76 -4.55 -19.82
N SER A 322 38.06 -3.84 -20.92
CA SER A 322 37.09 -3.06 -21.70
C SER A 322 35.85 -3.84 -22.11
N ALA A 323 35.99 -5.15 -22.34
CA ALA A 323 34.89 -6.02 -22.75
C ALA A 323 33.78 -6.13 -21.70
N SER A 324 34.11 -5.90 -20.42
CA SER A 324 33.17 -5.93 -19.30
C SER A 324 32.71 -4.52 -18.85
N ARG A 325 32.99 -3.49 -19.65
CA ARG A 325 32.57 -2.10 -19.36
C ARG A 325 31.04 -2.00 -19.31
N PRO A 326 30.45 -1.41 -18.26
CA PRO A 326 29.00 -1.24 -18.12
C PRO A 326 28.35 -0.55 -19.33
N VAL A 327 27.13 -0.97 -19.67
CA VAL A 327 26.33 -0.32 -20.73
C VAL A 327 25.77 1.01 -20.24
N SER A 328 25.34 1.04 -18.98
CA SER A 328 24.81 2.21 -18.28
C SER A 328 25.23 2.18 -16.82
N ILE A 329 25.32 3.37 -16.23
CA ILE A 329 25.62 3.56 -14.81
C ILE A 329 24.55 4.46 -14.23
N SER A 330 24.02 4.08 -13.08
CA SER A 330 22.90 4.77 -12.43
C SER A 330 23.19 5.00 -10.96
N LEU A 331 23.09 6.25 -10.52
CA LEU A 331 23.18 6.66 -9.13
C LEU A 331 21.79 6.62 -8.48
N MET A 332 21.67 5.95 -7.35
CA MET A 332 20.43 5.87 -6.57
C MET A 332 20.54 6.81 -5.37
N ILE A 333 19.67 7.81 -5.33
CA ILE A 333 19.65 8.84 -4.29
C ILE A 333 18.35 8.73 -3.53
N GLU A 334 18.48 8.54 -2.21
CA GLU A 334 17.36 8.65 -1.28
C GLU A 334 16.76 10.05 -1.35
N MET A 335 15.45 10.13 -1.52
CA MET A 335 14.75 11.40 -1.41
C MET A 335 14.48 11.66 0.08
N GLU A 336 15.05 12.73 0.66
CA GLU A 336 14.59 13.20 1.97
C GLU A 336 13.10 13.56 1.87
N GLY A 337 12.31 12.95 2.76
CA GLY A 337 10.86 13.15 2.87
C GLY A 337 10.48 14.39 3.67
#